data_AF-A0A2M9C373-F1
#
_entry.id   AF-A0A2M9C373-F1
#
_cell.length_a   1.000
_cell.length_b   1.000
_cell.length_c   1.000
_cell.angle_alpha   90.00
_cell.angle_beta   90.00
_cell.angle_gamma   90.00
#
_symmetry.space_group_name_H-M   'P 1'
#
loop_
_entity.id
_entity.type
_entity.pdbx_description
1 polymer ?
#
loop_
_entity_poly.entity_id
_entity_poly.type
_entity_poly.pdbx_seq_one_letter_code
_entity_poly.pdbx_strand_id
1 'polypeptide(L)'
;MESIIFYLKRNTTLIITSLIIILICQLEPIYAYWEIEKKLDAFKSTKINNQIIVGINEIHYKPGNYLSKYLGIKLKDNNQYPVLIENKEEIGKITVDSVINKDSNSSIFTINNSQSFILKDLSSEKLFDRIFMFIVSLAGIFSFYSQTRKQKNNE
;
A
#
# COMPACT_ATOMS: atom_id res chain seq x y z
N MET A 1 44.54 -12.79 17.44
CA MET A 1 43.76 -11.56 17.67
C MET A 1 43.25 -10.97 16.34
N GLU A 2 44.10 -10.93 15.29
CA GLU A 2 43.71 -10.47 13.95
C GLU A 2 42.59 -11.29 13.28
N SER A 3 42.54 -12.61 13.52
CA SER A 3 41.48 -13.48 12.98
C SER A 3 40.09 -13.12 13.53
N ILE A 4 39.97 -12.85 14.84
CA ILE A 4 38.70 -12.48 15.48
C ILE A 4 38.20 -11.12 14.97
N ILE A 5 39.10 -10.15 14.81
CA ILE A 5 38.80 -8.83 14.27
C ILE A 5 38.34 -8.94 12.81
N PHE A 6 39.02 -9.75 11.99
CA PHE A 6 38.62 -10.01 10.61
C PHE A 6 37.24 -10.67 10.50
N TYR A 7 36.94 -11.65 11.37
CA TYR A 7 35.63 -12.31 11.44
C TYR A 7 34.51 -11.37 11.89
N LEU A 8 34.76 -10.54 12.90
CA LEU A 8 33.82 -9.50 13.33
C LEU A 8 33.54 -8.51 12.20
N LYS A 9 34.59 -8.09 11.47
CA LYS A 9 34.47 -7.15 10.35
C LYS A 9 33.63 -7.74 9.21
N ARG A 10 33.88 -8.99 8.82
CA ARG A 10 33.14 -9.71 7.75
C ARG A 10 31.67 -9.93 8.10
N ASN A 11 31.36 -10.33 9.33
CA ASN A 11 29.97 -10.53 9.78
C ASN A 11 29.21 -9.21 9.88
N THR A 12 29.88 -8.15 10.33
CA THR A 12 29.30 -6.79 10.40
C THR A 12 28.98 -6.28 9.01
N THR A 13 29.88 -6.47 8.03
CA THR A 13 29.62 -6.11 6.63
C THR A 13 28.41 -6.85 6.07
N LEU A 14 28.30 -8.16 6.28
CA LEU A 14 27.14 -8.95 5.83
C LEU A 14 25.82 -8.47 6.43
N ILE A 15 25.78 -8.16 7.72
CA ILE A 15 24.59 -7.63 8.40
C ILE A 15 24.22 -6.26 7.83
N ILE A 16 25.19 -5.36 7.66
CA ILE A 16 24.96 -4.02 7.10
C ILE A 16 24.44 -4.13 5.66
N THR A 17 25.07 -4.94 4.81
CA THR A 17 24.62 -5.11 3.42
C THR A 17 23.21 -5.72 3.34
N SER A 18 22.89 -6.67 4.21
CA SER A 18 21.53 -7.25 4.29
C SER A 18 20.49 -6.22 4.72
N LEU A 19 20.80 -5.39 5.72
CA LEU A 19 19.95 -4.28 6.15
C LEU A 19 19.73 -3.25 5.04
N ILE A 20 20.76 -2.93 4.26
CA ILE A 20 20.64 -2.01 3.11
C ILE A 20 19.73 -2.59 2.03
N ILE A 21 19.89 -3.87 1.67
CA ILE A 21 19.03 -4.53 0.68
C ILE A 21 17.57 -4.53 1.16
N ILE A 22 17.35 -4.84 2.43
CA ILE A 22 16.02 -4.76 3.07
C ILE A 22 15.42 -3.36 2.94
N LEU A 23 16.18 -2.32 3.28
CA LEU A 23 15.72 -0.94 3.20
C LEU A 23 15.39 -0.54 1.76
N ILE A 24 16.18 -0.98 0.77
CA ILE A 24 15.91 -0.73 -0.65
C ILE A 24 14.64 -1.45 -1.10
N CYS A 25 14.44 -2.71 -0.70
CA CYS A 25 13.22 -3.46 -1.00
C CYS A 25 11.95 -2.84 -0.37
N GLN A 26 12.10 -2.03 0.67
CA GLN A 26 10.98 -1.29 1.27
C GLN A 26 10.61 -0.04 0.47
N LEU A 27 11.48 0.49 -0.41
CA LEU A 27 11.21 1.72 -1.16
C LEU A 27 10.07 1.55 -2.17
N GLU A 28 10.01 0.42 -2.87
CA GLU A 28 8.98 0.16 -3.88
C GLU A 28 7.55 0.17 -3.31
N PRO A 29 7.22 -0.58 -2.23
CA PRO A 29 5.90 -0.50 -1.63
C PRO A 29 5.63 0.88 -1.01
N ILE A 30 6.63 1.55 -0.42
CA ILE A 30 6.47 2.92 0.10
C ILE A 30 6.09 3.88 -1.01
N TYR A 31 6.77 3.79 -2.16
CA TYR A 31 6.53 4.67 -3.30
C TYR A 31 5.12 4.48 -3.85
N ALA A 32 4.70 3.23 -4.04
CA ALA A 32 3.38 2.96 -4.58
C ALA A 32 2.25 3.37 -3.60
N TYR A 33 2.48 3.26 -2.28
CA TYR A 33 1.58 3.80 -1.26
C TYR A 33 1.44 5.32 -1.31
N TRP A 34 2.55 6.00 -1.54
CA TRP A 34 2.58 7.45 -1.66
C TRP A 34 1.84 7.91 -2.92
N GLU A 35 1.98 7.18 -4.03
CA GLU A 35 1.28 7.52 -5.28
C GLU A 35 -0.25 7.38 -5.14
N ILE A 36 -0.73 6.31 -4.50
CA ILE A 36 -2.18 6.10 -4.28
C ILE A 36 -2.74 7.15 -3.32
N GLU A 37 -2.06 7.43 -2.21
CA GLU A 37 -2.47 8.46 -1.26
C GLU A 37 -2.56 9.83 -1.95
N LYS A 38 -1.56 10.19 -2.76
CA LYS A 38 -1.57 11.44 -3.51
C LYS A 38 -2.81 11.55 -4.41
N LYS A 39 -3.19 10.45 -5.08
CA LYS A 39 -4.39 10.41 -5.93
C LYS A 39 -5.69 10.43 -5.11
N LEU A 40 -5.71 9.81 -3.94
CA LEU A 40 -6.86 9.83 -3.02
C LEU A 40 -7.05 11.21 -2.38
N ASP A 41 -5.97 11.90 -2.03
CA ASP A 41 -6.01 13.27 -1.52
C ASP A 41 -6.41 14.27 -2.62
N ALA A 42 -5.95 14.05 -3.85
CA ALA A 42 -6.44 14.78 -5.01
C ALA A 42 -7.96 14.57 -5.19
N PHE A 43 -8.46 13.36 -5.00
CA PHE A 43 -9.91 13.11 -5.00
C PHE A 43 -10.61 13.86 -3.86
N LYS A 44 -10.16 13.70 -2.61
CA LYS A 44 -10.73 14.38 -1.43
C LYS A 44 -10.79 15.90 -1.59
N SER A 45 -9.74 16.52 -2.13
CA SER A 45 -9.66 17.97 -2.31
C SER A 45 -10.54 18.49 -3.46
N THR A 46 -10.73 17.68 -4.51
CA THR A 46 -11.49 18.09 -5.70
C THR A 46 -12.99 18.17 -5.42
N LYS A 47 -13.65 19.25 -5.84
CA LYS A 47 -15.12 19.32 -5.88
C LYS A 47 -15.62 18.65 -7.15
N ILE A 48 -16.58 17.74 -7.02
CA ILE A 48 -17.14 16.97 -8.13
C ILE A 48 -18.64 17.23 -8.15
N ASN A 49 -19.12 17.89 -9.20
CA ASN A 49 -20.54 18.21 -9.36
C ASN A 49 -21.09 17.49 -10.59
N ASN A 50 -22.06 16.60 -10.39
CA ASN A 50 -22.81 15.88 -11.39
C ASN A 50 -21.95 15.25 -12.50
N GLN A 51 -20.84 14.62 -12.12
CA GLN A 51 -19.97 13.94 -13.06
C GLN A 51 -20.46 12.52 -13.32
N ILE A 52 -20.37 12.09 -14.58
CA ILE A 52 -20.77 10.72 -14.96
C ILE A 52 -19.55 9.81 -14.87
N ILE A 53 -19.74 8.64 -14.28
CA ILE A 53 -18.76 7.56 -14.28
C ILE A 53 -18.75 6.90 -15.66
N VAL A 54 -17.63 7.00 -16.38
CA VAL A 54 -17.47 6.41 -17.72
C VAL A 54 -16.68 5.11 -17.72
N GLY A 55 -16.11 4.74 -16.57
CA GLY A 55 -15.37 3.49 -16.42
C GLY A 55 -15.04 3.20 -14.96
N ILE A 56 -15.01 1.92 -14.63
CA ILE A 56 -14.62 1.43 -13.31
C ILE A 56 -13.60 0.33 -13.54
N ASN A 57 -12.38 0.56 -13.08
CA ASN A 57 -11.30 -0.41 -13.17
C ASN A 57 -10.94 -0.90 -11.77
N GLU A 58 -10.78 -2.20 -11.59
CA GLU A 58 -10.16 -2.71 -10.37
C GLU A 58 -8.67 -2.33 -10.39
N ILE A 59 -8.23 -1.59 -9.39
CA ILE A 59 -6.81 -1.31 -9.19
C ILE A 59 -6.29 -2.45 -8.32
N HIS A 60 -5.59 -3.39 -8.94
CA HIS A 60 -4.92 -4.44 -8.19
C HIS A 60 -3.73 -3.84 -7.45
N TYR A 61 -3.92 -3.54 -6.17
CA TYR A 61 -2.87 -3.11 -5.27
C TYR A 61 -2.80 -4.03 -4.05
N LYS A 62 -1.59 -4.34 -3.59
CA LYS A 62 -1.29 -5.02 -2.33
C LYS A 62 -0.14 -4.27 -1.69
N PRO A 63 -0.15 -4.00 -0.36
CA PRO A 63 -0.22 -5.07 0.64
C PRO A 63 -1.14 -4.82 1.88
N GLY A 64 -1.41 -5.88 2.68
CA GLY A 64 -2.33 -5.86 3.84
C GLY A 64 -3.82 -6.15 3.56
N ASN A 65 -4.20 -7.44 3.57
CA ASN A 65 -5.52 -8.01 3.28
C ASN A 65 -5.89 -8.08 1.78
N TYR A 66 -5.88 -9.30 1.22
CA TYR A 66 -6.24 -9.62 -0.18
C TYR A 66 -7.69 -9.30 -0.57
N LEU A 67 -8.45 -8.78 0.38
CA LEU A 67 -9.88 -8.58 0.29
C LEU A 67 -10.23 -7.13 -0.04
N SER A 68 -9.34 -6.16 0.14
CA SER A 68 -9.59 -4.76 -0.19
C SER A 68 -9.53 -4.54 -1.70
N LYS A 69 -10.68 -4.46 -2.38
CA LYS A 69 -10.72 -4.09 -3.81
C LYS A 69 -10.68 -2.57 -3.92
N TYR A 70 -9.64 -2.05 -4.57
CA TYR A 70 -9.55 -0.65 -4.93
C TYR A 70 -10.28 -0.44 -6.26
N LEU A 71 -11.17 0.55 -6.33
CA LEU A 71 -11.81 0.92 -7.58
C LEU A 71 -11.23 2.23 -8.10
N GLY A 72 -10.71 2.21 -9.31
CA GLY A 72 -10.44 3.41 -10.09
C GLY A 72 -11.70 3.86 -10.80
N ILE A 73 -12.30 4.95 -10.35
CA ILE A 73 -13.44 5.58 -11.01
C ILE A 73 -12.91 6.56 -12.06
N LYS A 74 -13.27 6.34 -13.32
CA LYS A 74 -13.00 7.25 -14.42
C LYS A 74 -14.21 8.15 -14.65
N LEU A 75 -14.00 9.45 -14.55
CA LEU A 75 -15.02 10.46 -14.83
C LEU A 75 -14.97 10.91 -16.29
N LYS A 76 -16.09 11.48 -16.76
CA LYS A 76 -16.24 11.99 -18.14
C LYS A 76 -15.16 13.00 -18.53
N ASP A 77 -14.70 13.82 -17.59
CA ASP A 77 -13.61 14.77 -17.80
C ASP A 77 -12.22 14.10 -17.85
N ASN A 78 -12.17 12.78 -18.04
CA ASN A 78 -10.97 11.96 -18.16
C ASN A 78 -10.09 11.89 -16.91
N ASN A 79 -10.59 12.36 -15.76
CA ASN A 79 -9.93 12.20 -14.48
C ASN A 79 -10.23 10.80 -13.91
N GLN A 80 -9.18 10.06 -13.59
CA GLN A 80 -9.28 8.77 -12.90
C GLN A 80 -8.84 8.94 -11.45
N TYR A 81 -9.75 8.60 -10.53
CA TYR A 81 -9.47 8.67 -9.11
C TYR A 81 -9.60 7.29 -8.46
N PRO A 82 -8.64 6.88 -7.62
CA PRO A 82 -8.82 5.73 -6.77
C PRO A 82 -9.83 6.06 -5.67
N VAL A 83 -10.75 5.14 -5.43
CA VAL A 83 -11.77 5.21 -4.40
C VAL A 83 -11.69 3.95 -3.55
N LEU A 84 -11.55 4.14 -2.24
CA LEU A 84 -11.59 3.06 -1.25
C LEU A 84 -12.91 3.11 -0.50
N ILE A 85 -13.65 2.01 -0.53
CA ILE A 85 -14.95 1.88 0.11
C ILE A 85 -14.84 0.77 1.15
N GLU A 86 -15.24 1.08 2.37
CA GLU A 86 -15.10 0.21 3.54
C GLU A 86 -15.95 -1.07 3.43
N ASN A 87 -17.08 -1.00 2.73
CA ASN A 87 -18.03 -2.10 2.60
C ASN A 87 -18.05 -2.71 1.19
N LYS A 88 -17.66 -3.99 1.09
CA LYS A 88 -17.64 -4.76 -0.16
C LYS A 88 -19.01 -4.91 -0.81
N GLU A 89 -20.07 -4.97 -0.02
CA GLU A 89 -21.43 -5.13 -0.53
C GLU A 89 -21.93 -3.84 -1.20
N GLU A 90 -21.33 -2.69 -0.86
CA GLU A 90 -21.68 -1.39 -1.44
C GLU A 90 -20.90 -1.10 -2.73
N ILE A 91 -19.73 -1.71 -2.90
CA ILE A 91 -18.91 -1.58 -4.12
C ILE A 91 -19.71 -1.96 -5.38
N GLY A 92 -20.52 -3.02 -5.32
CA GLY A 92 -21.34 -3.47 -6.44
C GLY A 92 -22.45 -2.50 -6.86
N LYS A 93 -22.74 -1.46 -6.05
CA LYS A 93 -23.76 -0.45 -6.35
C LYS A 93 -23.21 0.67 -7.24
N ILE A 94 -21.88 0.78 -7.37
CA ILE A 94 -21.24 1.76 -8.26
C ILE A 94 -21.20 1.17 -9.66
N THR A 95 -21.92 1.80 -10.58
CA THR A 95 -22.02 1.36 -11.98
C THR A 95 -21.54 2.45 -12.92
N VAL A 96 -21.20 2.06 -14.14
CA VAL A 96 -21.02 3.02 -15.25
C VAL A 96 -22.34 3.79 -15.45
N ASP A 97 -22.25 5.03 -15.92
CA ASP A 97 -23.34 5.99 -16.10
C ASP A 97 -23.96 6.55 -14.81
N SER A 98 -23.54 6.06 -13.64
CA SER A 98 -23.89 6.65 -12.36
C SER A 98 -23.34 8.07 -12.22
N VAL A 99 -24.10 8.95 -11.57
CA VAL A 99 -23.72 10.35 -11.33
C VAL A 99 -23.08 10.47 -9.96
N ILE A 100 -21.84 10.96 -9.91
CA ILE A 100 -21.11 11.23 -8.67
C ILE A 100 -21.18 12.71 -8.28
N ASN A 101 -21.37 12.96 -6.99
CA ASN A 101 -21.32 14.28 -6.37
C ASN A 101 -20.43 14.24 -5.13
N LYS A 102 -19.60 15.27 -4.96
CA LYS A 102 -18.68 15.38 -3.82
C LYS A 102 -18.30 16.84 -3.57
N ASP A 103 -18.38 17.26 -2.31
CA ASP A 103 -17.85 18.56 -1.90
C ASP A 103 -16.32 18.57 -1.80
N SER A 104 -15.74 19.77 -1.84
CA SER A 104 -14.30 19.95 -1.64
C SER A 104 -13.91 19.58 -0.22
N ASN A 105 -12.72 18.97 -0.06
CA ASN A 105 -12.17 18.49 1.21
C ASN A 105 -13.09 17.53 1.99
N SER A 106 -14.03 16.87 1.29
CA SER A 106 -14.91 15.86 1.88
C SER A 106 -14.38 14.46 1.66
N SER A 107 -14.44 13.64 2.72
CA SER A 107 -14.25 12.19 2.65
C SER A 107 -15.52 11.44 2.21
N ILE A 108 -16.65 12.15 2.07
CA ILE A 108 -17.94 11.58 1.70
C ILE A 108 -18.28 12.00 0.29
N PHE A 109 -18.70 11.06 -0.55
CA PHE A 109 -19.26 11.30 -1.87
C PHE A 109 -20.61 10.61 -2.01
N THR A 110 -21.46 11.12 -2.90
CA THR A 110 -22.76 10.53 -3.20
C THR A 110 -22.83 10.05 -4.64
N ILE A 111 -23.58 8.98 -4.85
CA ILE A 111 -23.92 8.47 -6.17
C ILE A 111 -25.44 8.56 -6.37
N ASN A 112 -25.84 9.02 -7.54
CA ASN A 112 -27.25 9.22 -7.95
C ASN A 112 -28.05 10.02 -6.91
N ASN A 113 -27.38 10.96 -6.23
CA ASN A 113 -27.92 11.83 -5.18
C ASN A 113 -28.64 11.13 -4.02
N SER A 114 -28.40 9.82 -3.83
CA SER A 114 -29.17 9.01 -2.87
C SER A 114 -28.30 8.09 -2.02
N GLN A 115 -27.16 7.63 -2.55
CA GLN A 115 -26.28 6.71 -1.85
C GLN A 115 -24.99 7.42 -1.46
N SER A 116 -24.76 7.56 -0.16
CA SER A 116 -23.53 8.16 0.39
C SER A 116 -22.48 7.10 0.67
N PHE A 117 -21.23 7.38 0.31
CA PHE A 117 -20.08 6.52 0.48
C PHE A 117 -18.98 7.27 1.23
N ILE A 118 -18.28 6.58 2.13
CA ILE A 118 -17.17 7.13 2.90
C ILE A 118 -15.86 6.60 2.32
N LEU A 119 -14.94 7.51 2.01
CA LEU A 119 -13.58 7.21 1.61
C LEU A 119 -12.78 6.70 2.80
N LYS A 120 -12.24 5.49 2.67
CA LYS A 120 -11.32 4.94 3.66
C LYS A 120 -9.91 5.49 3.46
N ASP A 121 -9.24 5.80 4.57
CA ASP A 121 -7.84 6.19 4.58
C ASP A 121 -6.90 4.96 4.58
N LEU A 122 -5.72 5.12 3.99
CA LEU A 122 -4.70 4.07 3.81
C LEU A 122 -3.68 4.01 4.95
N SER A 123 -3.80 4.89 5.95
CA SER A 123 -2.85 5.01 7.06
C SER A 123 -2.64 3.72 7.84
N SER A 124 -3.70 2.93 8.09
CA SER A 124 -3.61 1.65 8.80
C SER A 124 -2.94 0.55 7.98
N GLU A 125 -3.19 0.50 6.67
CA GLU A 125 -2.61 -0.49 5.74
C GLU A 125 -1.10 -0.23 5.55
N LYS A 126 -0.70 1.05 5.42
CA LYS A 126 0.70 1.48 5.43
C LYS A 126 1.46 1.03 6.68
N LEU A 127 0.83 1.16 7.85
CA LEU A 127 1.44 0.77 9.11
C LEU A 127 1.62 -0.75 9.18
N PHE A 128 0.59 -1.50 8.77
CA PHE A 128 0.63 -2.96 8.73
C PHE A 128 1.78 -3.46 7.86
N ASP A 129 1.96 -2.92 6.66
CA ASP A 129 3.01 -3.42 5.77
C ASP A 129 4.41 -3.02 6.19
N ARG A 130 4.58 -1.83 6.78
CA ARG A 130 5.85 -1.46 7.40
C ARG A 130 6.23 -2.45 8.49
N ILE A 131 5.28 -2.84 9.34
CA ILE A 131 5.48 -3.83 10.41
C ILE A 131 5.74 -5.21 9.81
N PHE A 132 4.94 -5.63 8.83
CA PHE A 132 5.09 -6.93 8.17
C PHE A 132 6.45 -7.06 7.48
N MET A 133 6.86 -6.06 6.70
CA MET A 133 8.17 -6.02 6.04
C MET A 133 9.30 -6.03 7.06
N PHE A 134 9.15 -5.32 8.19
CA PHE A 134 10.12 -5.37 9.28
C PHE A 134 10.24 -6.77 9.89
N ILE A 135 9.12 -7.47 10.12
CA ILE A 135 9.09 -8.85 10.65
C ILE A 135 9.74 -9.83 9.67
N VAL A 136 9.41 -9.77 8.38
CA VAL A 136 10.01 -10.63 7.34
C VAL A 136 11.52 -10.41 7.26
N SER A 137 11.95 -9.15 7.38
CA SER A 137 13.36 -8.76 7.37
C SER A 137 14.12 -9.32 8.58
N LEU A 138 13.53 -9.22 9.78
CA LEU A 138 14.09 -9.83 10.99
C LEU A 138 14.20 -11.35 10.85
N ALA A 139 13.17 -12.02 10.34
CA ALA A 139 13.16 -13.46 10.12
C ALA A 139 14.27 -13.91 9.15
N GLY A 140 14.54 -13.14 8.09
CA GLY A 140 15.65 -13.37 7.17
C GLY A 140 17.02 -13.30 7.86
N ILE A 141 17.24 -12.26 8.68
CA ILE A 141 18.48 -12.08 9.44
C ILE A 141 18.69 -13.25 10.43
N PHE A 142 17.67 -13.63 11.19
CA PHE A 142 17.76 -14.74 12.14
C PHE A 142 17.99 -16.09 11.44
N SER A 143 17.36 -16.32 10.28
CA SER A 143 17.56 -17.54 9.49
C SER A 143 19.00 -17.67 8.98
N PHE A 144 19.58 -16.59 8.48
CA PHE A 144 20.98 -16.55 8.04
C PHE A 144 21.95 -16.81 9.21
N TYR A 145 21.70 -16.21 10.38
CA TYR A 145 22.50 -16.43 11.59
C TYR A 145 22.41 -17.88 12.10
N SER A 146 21.22 -18.48 12.05
CA SER A 146 20.98 -19.89 12.38
C SER A 146 21.76 -20.84 11.47
N GLN A 147 21.73 -20.63 10.16
CA GLN A 147 22.44 -21.47 9.19
C GLN A 147 23.96 -21.39 9.34
N THR A 148 24.51 -20.18 9.50
CA THR A 148 25.96 -19.99 9.73
C THR A 148 26.44 -20.63 11.03
N ARG A 149 25.60 -20.69 12.08
CA ARG A 149 25.92 -21.42 13.32
C ARG A 149 25.85 -22.95 13.13
N LYS A 150 24.90 -23.46 12.34
CA LYS A 150 24.80 -24.90 12.04
C LYS A 150 25.98 -25.40 11.20
N GLN A 151 26.44 -24.64 10.22
CA GLN A 151 27.66 -24.98 9.46
C GLN A 151 28.89 -25.10 10.37
N LYS A 152 29.06 -24.19 11.32
CA LYS A 152 30.19 -24.21 12.28
C LYS A 152 30.19 -25.36 13.29
N ASN A 153 29.04 -25.95 13.59
CA ASN A 153 28.96 -27.08 14.53
C ASN A 153 29.16 -28.44 13.84
N ASN A 154 29.12 -28.47 12.50
CA ASN A 154 29.31 -29.67 11.70
C ASN A 154 30.70 -29.73 11.03
N GLU A 155 31.52 -28.69 11.19
CA GLU A 155 32.97 -28.65 10.90
C GLU A 155 33.78 -28.87 12.19
#